data_AF-A0A7S2YWR9-F1
#
_entry.id   AF-A0A7S2YWR9-F1
#
_cell.length_a   1.000
_cell.length_b   1.000
_cell.length_c   1.000
_cell.angle_alpha   90.00
_cell.angle_beta   90.00
_cell.angle_gamma   90.00
#
_symmetry.space_group_name_H-M   'P 1'
#
loop_
_entity.id
_entity.type
_entity.pdbx_description
1 polymer ?
#
loop_
_entity_poly.entity_id
_entity_poly.type
_entity_poly.pdbx_seq_one_letter_code
_entity_poly.pdbx_strand_id
1 'polypeptide(L)'
;GTGVHGANRLASNSLLEGLVFGKRAASHSRTVENPAQNWNRLVAAPVSSLVSLPNLSDEDEAEEEDFVETIEAAAETEARVQRDMRVLQEIVWKHAGILRNDSDIARGLQAIRDLKRSIGASANDFHGTSDRRQYALRQAELVNMAAVAELVLAGAKKRKTSAGLHFNVDRPPATLPPEPKASNSANQQPSQLPQHQKAPVPLS
;
A
#
# COMPACT_ATOMS: atom_id res chain seq x y z
N GLY A 1 0.69 -3.33 8.23
CA GLY A 1 0.75 -4.57 7.42
C GLY A 1 0.94 -5.73 8.36
N THR A 2 0.23 -6.83 8.15
CA THR A 2 0.13 -7.97 9.07
C THR A 2 1.44 -8.75 9.29
N GLY A 3 2.50 -8.42 8.53
CA GLY A 3 3.83 -9.02 8.66
C GLY A 3 3.96 -10.45 8.12
N VAL A 4 2.85 -11.10 7.78
CA VAL A 4 2.77 -12.54 7.44
C VAL A 4 3.59 -12.94 6.22
N HIS A 5 3.77 -12.02 5.27
CA HIS A 5 4.39 -12.33 3.98
C HIS A 5 5.88 -11.98 3.87
N GLY A 6 6.49 -11.41 4.91
CA GLY A 6 7.89 -10.98 4.82
C GLY A 6 8.16 -10.10 3.58
N ALA A 7 9.21 -10.41 2.81
CA ALA A 7 9.59 -9.67 1.61
C ALA A 7 8.96 -10.18 0.30
N ASN A 8 8.34 -11.36 0.30
CA ASN A 8 7.71 -11.99 -0.87
C ASN A 8 6.37 -12.62 -0.46
N ARG A 9 5.26 -12.19 -1.09
CA ARG A 9 4.01 -12.92 -0.92
C ARG A 9 4.11 -14.29 -1.59
N LEU A 10 3.84 -15.37 -0.84
CA LEU A 10 3.63 -16.70 -1.41
C LEU A 10 2.26 -16.73 -2.10
N ALA A 11 2.17 -17.38 -3.26
CA ALA A 11 0.94 -17.44 -4.05
C ALA A 11 -0.19 -18.15 -3.28
N SER A 12 -1.45 -17.80 -3.61
CA SER A 12 -2.71 -18.37 -3.06
C SER A 12 -3.13 -18.03 -1.61
N ASN A 13 -2.37 -17.26 -0.85
CA ASN A 13 -2.76 -16.95 0.54
C ASN A 13 -3.58 -15.66 0.72
N SER A 14 -3.70 -14.82 -0.31
CA SER A 14 -4.34 -13.49 -0.20
C SER A 14 -5.83 -13.56 0.20
N LEU A 15 -6.58 -14.56 -0.28
CA LEU A 15 -8.00 -14.69 0.03
C LEU A 15 -8.23 -15.15 1.48
N LEU A 16 -7.48 -16.17 1.92
CA LEU A 16 -7.51 -16.66 3.29
C LEU A 16 -7.01 -15.61 4.28
N GLU A 17 -5.99 -14.83 3.92
CA GLU A 17 -5.59 -13.66 4.70
C GLU A 17 -6.74 -12.67 4.83
N GLY A 18 -7.39 -12.32 3.71
CA GLY A 18 -8.52 -11.40 3.71
C GLY A 18 -9.61 -11.86 4.69
N LEU A 19 -9.97 -13.14 4.66
CA LEU A 19 -10.96 -13.72 5.57
C LEU A 19 -10.52 -13.68 7.05
N VAL A 20 -9.30 -14.14 7.35
CA VAL A 20 -8.78 -14.22 8.73
C VAL A 20 -8.60 -12.82 9.33
N PHE A 21 -7.96 -11.91 8.60
CA PHE A 21 -7.72 -10.56 9.07
C PHE A 21 -8.99 -9.72 9.08
N GLY A 22 -9.92 -9.94 8.14
CA GLY A 22 -11.25 -9.34 8.17
C GLY A 22 -12.03 -9.71 9.43
N LYS A 23 -12.08 -11.00 9.78
CA LYS A 23 -12.72 -11.46 11.02
C LYS A 23 -12.05 -10.84 12.26
N ARG A 24 -10.72 -10.84 12.34
CA ARG A 24 -9.97 -10.25 13.46
C ARG A 24 -10.20 -8.75 13.59
N ALA A 25 -10.18 -8.02 12.48
CA ALA A 25 -10.44 -6.58 12.45
C ALA A 25 -11.87 -6.27 12.93
N ALA A 26 -12.88 -7.03 12.47
CA ALA A 26 -14.26 -6.88 12.90
C ALA A 26 -14.48 -7.23 14.39
N SER A 27 -13.78 -8.23 14.92
CA SER A 27 -13.80 -8.53 16.36
C SER A 27 -13.14 -7.41 17.16
N HIS A 28 -12.00 -6.90 16.71
CA HIS A 28 -11.26 -5.86 17.42
C HIS A 28 -11.98 -4.51 17.39
N SER A 29 -12.61 -4.12 16.27
CA SER A 29 -13.35 -2.86 16.17
C SER A 29 -14.47 -2.75 17.21
N ARG A 30 -15.09 -3.87 17.60
CA ARG A 30 -16.10 -3.93 18.67
C ARG A 30 -15.55 -3.65 20.07
N THR A 31 -14.23 -3.77 20.25
CA THR A 31 -13.53 -3.53 21.52
C THR A 31 -12.93 -2.13 21.62
N VAL A 32 -13.00 -1.33 20.54
CA VAL A 32 -12.46 0.04 20.53
C VAL A 32 -13.43 0.96 21.26
N GLU A 33 -13.00 1.48 22.41
CA GLU A 33 -13.70 2.54 23.13
C GLU A 33 -13.46 3.90 22.44
N ASN A 34 -14.50 4.74 22.42
CA ASN A 34 -14.48 6.10 21.87
C ASN A 34 -13.90 6.23 20.43
N PRO A 35 -14.55 5.62 19.42
CA PRO A 35 -14.08 5.65 18.03
C PRO A 35 -13.96 7.07 17.46
N ALA A 36 -14.78 8.02 17.91
CA ALA A 36 -14.76 9.41 17.45
C ALA A 36 -13.48 10.17 17.87
N GLN A 37 -12.98 9.97 19.09
CA GLN A 37 -11.69 10.55 19.51
C GLN A 37 -10.50 9.97 18.73
N ASN A 38 -10.55 8.66 18.45
CA ASN A 38 -9.51 8.01 17.64
C ASN A 38 -9.53 8.50 16.19
N TRP A 39 -10.71 8.76 15.63
CA TRP A 39 -10.85 9.36 14.30
C TRP A 39 -10.17 10.73 14.22
N ASN A 40 -10.44 11.63 15.17
CA ASN A 40 -9.84 12.97 15.16
C ASN A 40 -8.30 12.93 15.21
N ARG A 41 -7.69 11.95 15.89
CA ARG A 41 -6.24 11.74 15.88
C ARG A 41 -5.71 11.24 14.53
N LEU A 42 -6.46 10.39 13.84
CA LEU A 42 -6.06 9.82 12.55
C LEU A 42 -6.20 10.84 11.41
N VAL A 43 -7.25 11.66 11.44
CA VAL A 43 -7.49 12.70 10.42
C VAL A 43 -6.62 13.94 10.65
N ALA A 44 -6.15 14.19 11.86
CA ALA A 44 -5.12 15.20 12.15
C ALA A 44 -3.72 14.84 11.58
N ALA A 45 -3.54 13.64 11.02
CA ALA A 45 -2.34 13.29 10.26
C ALA A 45 -2.28 14.12 8.96
N PRO A 46 -1.09 14.53 8.48
CA PRO A 46 -0.88 15.57 7.46
C PRO A 46 -1.42 15.27 6.05
N VAL A 47 -2.16 14.17 5.86
CA VAL A 47 -2.83 13.87 4.59
C VAL A 47 -4.07 14.74 4.41
N SER A 48 -4.79 15.08 5.50
CA SER A 48 -5.95 15.98 5.42
C SER A 48 -5.57 17.40 5.04
N SER A 49 -4.37 17.87 5.39
CA SER A 49 -3.89 19.20 5.01
C SER A 49 -3.44 19.32 3.55
N LEU A 50 -3.35 18.20 2.81
CA LEU A 50 -2.97 18.21 1.39
C LEU A 50 -4.17 18.35 0.44
N VAL A 51 -5.38 18.13 0.95
CA VAL A 51 -6.63 18.27 0.18
C VAL A 51 -7.67 18.91 1.07
N SER A 52 -8.06 20.14 0.72
CA SER A 52 -9.29 20.73 1.24
C SER A 52 -10.46 19.97 0.64
N LEU A 53 -10.89 18.89 1.32
CA LEU A 53 -12.12 18.21 0.94
C LEU A 53 -13.29 19.17 1.22
N PRO A 54 -14.20 19.39 0.26
CA PRO A 54 -15.42 20.11 0.52
C PRO A 54 -16.17 19.37 1.63
N ASN A 55 -16.73 20.15 2.56
CA ASN A 55 -17.47 19.60 3.67
C ASN A 55 -18.71 18.89 3.12
N LEU A 56 -18.76 17.56 3.23
CA LEU A 56 -19.82 16.74 2.66
C LEU A 56 -21.20 16.96 3.32
N SER A 57 -21.28 17.78 4.38
CA SER A 57 -22.52 18.14 5.06
C SER A 57 -23.20 19.39 4.53
N ASP A 58 -22.52 20.14 3.67
CA ASP A 58 -23.07 21.39 3.17
C ASP A 58 -23.96 21.01 1.98
N GLU A 59 -25.27 21.00 2.21
CA GLU A 59 -26.28 20.99 1.15
C GLU A 59 -26.14 22.32 0.42
N ASP A 60 -25.20 22.40 -0.52
CA ASP A 60 -24.95 23.61 -1.29
C ASP A 60 -26.25 23.99 -2.03
N GLU A 61 -26.80 25.16 -1.70
CA GLU A 61 -27.89 25.77 -2.46
C GLU A 61 -27.37 25.99 -3.89
N ALA A 62 -27.94 25.26 -4.85
CA ALA A 62 -27.55 25.34 -6.24
C ALA A 62 -27.86 26.74 -6.79
N GLU A 63 -26.87 27.62 -6.80
CA GLU A 63 -26.93 28.85 -7.61
C GLU A 63 -27.01 28.44 -9.10
N GLU A 64 -27.79 29.18 -9.89
CA GLU A 64 -27.84 29.00 -11.35
C GLU A 64 -26.47 29.35 -11.97
N GLU A 65 -25.57 28.37 -12.02
CA GLU A 65 -24.29 28.47 -12.73
C GLU A 65 -24.49 28.35 -14.24
N ASP A 66 -23.65 29.03 -15.02
CA ASP A 66 -23.61 28.87 -16.48
C ASP A 66 -23.18 27.44 -16.83
N PHE A 67 -24.13 26.66 -17.33
CA PHE A 67 -23.96 25.25 -17.63
C PHE A 67 -22.79 24.96 -18.58
N VAL A 68 -22.47 25.86 -19.52
CA VAL A 68 -21.38 25.64 -20.49
C VAL A 68 -20.01 25.88 -19.86
N GLU A 69 -19.85 26.95 -19.11
CA GLU A 69 -18.60 27.29 -18.40
C GLU A 69 -18.23 26.21 -17.37
N THR A 70 -19.23 25.70 -16.64
CA THR A 70 -19.05 24.60 -15.68
C THR A 70 -18.55 23.31 -16.35
N ILE A 71 -19.08 22.96 -17.53
CA ILE A 71 -18.64 21.76 -18.27
C ILE A 71 -17.19 21.88 -18.75
N GLU A 72 -16.80 23.02 -19.30
CA GLU A 72 -15.43 23.23 -19.80
C GLU A 72 -14.41 23.20 -18.66
N ALA A 73 -14.69 23.88 -17.55
CA ALA A 73 -13.85 23.89 -16.36
C ALA A 73 -13.69 22.48 -15.74
N ALA A 74 -14.76 21.69 -15.71
CA ALA A 74 -14.74 20.30 -15.25
C ALA A 74 -13.88 19.41 -16.16
N ALA A 75 -14.02 19.55 -17.48
CA ALA A 75 -13.26 18.77 -18.45
C ALA A 75 -11.75 19.08 -18.38
N GLU A 76 -11.37 20.35 -18.25
CA GLU A 76 -9.97 20.76 -18.08
C GLU A 76 -9.38 20.17 -16.79
N THR A 77 -10.17 20.20 -15.73
CA THR A 77 -9.79 19.70 -14.41
C THR A 77 -9.59 18.18 -14.41
N GLU A 78 -10.52 17.42 -15.00
CA GLU A 78 -10.38 15.97 -15.18
C GLU A 78 -9.14 15.64 -16.02
N ALA A 79 -8.91 16.39 -17.11
CA ALA A 79 -7.71 16.23 -17.94
C ALA A 79 -6.42 16.49 -17.14
N ARG A 80 -6.44 17.45 -16.20
CA ARG A 80 -5.34 17.72 -15.26
C ARG A 80 -5.08 16.55 -14.33
N VAL A 81 -6.10 16.03 -13.65
CA VAL A 81 -5.96 14.87 -12.76
C VAL A 81 -5.42 13.66 -13.52
N GLN A 82 -5.96 13.39 -14.71
CA GLN A 82 -5.49 12.27 -15.53
C GLN A 82 -4.03 12.43 -15.97
N ARG A 83 -3.60 13.66 -16.31
CA ARG A 83 -2.21 13.94 -16.65
C ARG A 83 -1.29 13.64 -15.48
N ASP A 84 -1.60 14.17 -14.30
CA ASP A 84 -0.77 13.97 -13.10
C ASP A 84 -0.74 12.49 -12.66
N MET A 85 -1.85 11.77 -12.83
CA MET A 85 -1.89 10.33 -12.60
C MET A 85 -0.93 9.58 -13.53
N ARG A 86 -0.86 9.93 -14.82
CA ARG A 86 0.10 9.34 -15.77
C ARG A 86 1.53 9.65 -15.37
N VAL A 87 1.82 10.89 -15.01
CA VAL A 87 3.16 11.30 -14.53
C VAL A 87 3.56 10.49 -13.30
N LEU A 88 2.65 10.31 -12.34
CA LEU A 88 2.91 9.49 -11.15
C LEU A 88 3.22 8.03 -11.53
N GLN A 89 2.44 7.45 -12.44
CA GLN A 89 2.66 6.09 -12.94
C GLN A 89 4.03 5.94 -13.59
N GLU A 90 4.44 6.90 -14.41
CA GLU A 90 5.76 6.91 -15.06
C GLU A 90 6.90 6.99 -14.03
N ILE A 91 6.76 7.85 -13.00
CA ILE A 91 7.73 7.95 -11.91
C ILE A 91 7.87 6.61 -11.19
N VAL A 92 6.74 5.98 -10.82
CA VAL A 92 6.73 4.69 -10.13
C VAL A 92 7.29 3.58 -11.02
N TRP A 93 6.95 3.54 -12.30
CA TRP A 93 7.48 2.57 -13.26
C TRP A 93 9.00 2.66 -13.35
N LYS A 94 9.52 3.89 -13.49
CA LYS A 94 10.96 4.16 -13.65
C LYS A 94 11.77 3.93 -12.38
N HIS A 95 11.24 4.29 -11.22
CA HIS A 95 12.02 4.35 -9.97
C HIS A 95 11.63 3.30 -8.91
N ALA A 96 10.48 2.65 -9.07
CA ALA A 96 10.02 1.56 -8.22
C ALA A 96 9.91 0.21 -8.98
N GLY A 97 10.65 0.05 -10.08
CA GLY A 97 10.73 -1.21 -10.85
C GLY A 97 11.40 -2.37 -10.10
N ILE A 98 11.61 -3.50 -10.78
CA ILE A 98 12.20 -4.71 -10.16
C ILE A 98 13.65 -4.47 -9.75
N LEU A 99 14.44 -3.89 -10.65
CA LEU A 99 15.84 -3.52 -10.40
C LEU A 99 15.92 -2.04 -10.02
N ARG A 100 16.65 -1.72 -8.95
CA ARG A 100 16.81 -0.35 -8.46
C ARG A 100 18.24 -0.09 -8.02
N ASN A 101 18.63 1.17 -7.97
CA ASN A 101 19.84 1.65 -7.30
C ASN A 101 19.47 2.84 -6.38
N ASP A 102 20.36 3.23 -5.47
CA ASP A 102 20.10 4.29 -4.50
C ASP A 102 19.84 5.64 -5.19
N SER A 103 20.50 5.88 -6.33
CA SER A 103 20.31 7.11 -7.11
C SER A 103 18.93 7.18 -7.75
N ASP A 104 18.39 6.07 -8.25
CA ASP A 104 17.04 5.97 -8.81
C ASP A 104 15.97 6.18 -7.76
N ILE A 105 16.15 5.57 -6.58
CA ILE A 105 15.21 5.76 -5.46
C ILE A 105 15.22 7.24 -5.02
N ALA A 106 16.39 7.87 -4.94
CA ALA A 106 16.50 9.29 -4.58
C ALA A 106 15.84 10.20 -5.63
N ARG A 107 16.07 9.96 -6.92
CA ARG A 107 15.42 10.69 -8.02
C ARG A 107 13.91 10.53 -8.00
N GLY A 108 13.42 9.31 -7.84
CA GLY A 108 11.98 9.03 -7.76
C GLY A 108 11.31 9.71 -6.56
N LEU A 109 11.95 9.70 -5.39
CA LEU A 109 11.45 10.42 -4.21
C LEU A 109 11.34 11.92 -4.47
N GLN A 110 12.34 12.50 -5.10
CA GLN A 110 12.32 13.93 -5.43
C GLN A 110 11.19 14.23 -6.42
N ALA A 111 11.08 13.44 -7.50
CA ALA A 111 10.03 13.61 -8.51
C ALA A 111 8.62 13.50 -7.91
N ILE A 112 8.37 12.54 -7.01
CA ILE A 112 7.05 12.44 -6.33
C ILE A 112 6.78 13.67 -5.48
N ARG A 113 7.77 14.18 -4.74
CA ARG A 113 7.60 15.39 -3.92
C ARG A 113 7.34 16.62 -4.76
N ASP A 114 7.96 16.72 -5.92
CA ASP A 114 7.75 17.81 -6.86
C ASP A 114 6.33 17.76 -7.43
N LEU A 115 5.89 16.56 -7.85
CA LEU A 115 4.52 16.32 -8.30
C LEU A 115 3.49 16.64 -7.19
N LYS A 116 3.73 16.23 -5.95
CA LYS A 116 2.85 16.55 -4.80
C LYS A 116 2.71 18.06 -4.58
N ARG A 117 3.80 18.83 -4.75
CA ARG A 117 3.73 20.30 -4.66
C ARG A 117 2.92 20.89 -5.81
N SER A 118 3.08 20.36 -7.02
CA SER A 118 2.27 20.76 -8.20
C SER A 118 0.77 20.49 -8.00
N ILE A 119 0.42 19.30 -7.51
CA ILE A 119 -0.97 18.91 -7.22
C ILE A 119 -1.56 19.82 -6.16
N GLY A 120 -0.83 20.09 -5.07
CA GLY A 120 -1.28 20.94 -3.97
C GLY A 120 -1.44 22.41 -4.38
N ALA A 121 -0.56 22.94 -5.25
CA ALA A 121 -0.70 24.29 -5.78
C ALA A 121 -1.98 24.44 -6.62
N SER A 122 -2.33 23.41 -7.40
CA SER A 122 -3.51 23.41 -8.28
C SER A 122 -4.83 23.14 -7.55
N ALA A 123 -4.79 22.87 -6.23
CA ALA A 123 -5.98 22.54 -5.44
C ALA A 123 -6.85 23.76 -5.10
N ASN A 124 -6.30 24.97 -5.21
CA ASN A 124 -7.03 26.21 -4.95
C ASN A 124 -7.65 26.84 -6.21
N ASP A 125 -7.40 26.27 -7.39
CA ASP A 125 -7.75 26.87 -8.67
C ASP A 125 -9.20 26.57 -9.12
N PHE A 126 -10.03 25.97 -8.25
CA PHE A 126 -11.39 25.57 -8.62
C PHE A 126 -12.44 26.58 -8.14
N HIS A 127 -13.28 27.05 -9.05
CA HIS A 127 -14.39 27.97 -8.83
C HIS A 127 -15.64 27.35 -9.47
N GLY A 128 -16.46 26.64 -8.68
CA GLY A 128 -17.70 25.99 -9.10
C GLY A 128 -18.27 25.12 -7.98
N THR A 129 -19.58 25.02 -7.84
CA THR A 129 -20.26 24.39 -6.69
C THR A 129 -20.66 22.94 -6.96
N SER A 130 -21.28 22.66 -8.11
CA SER A 130 -21.92 21.37 -8.41
C SER A 130 -20.93 20.22 -8.72
N ASP A 131 -19.84 20.51 -9.42
CA ASP A 131 -18.81 19.53 -9.81
C ASP A 131 -17.65 19.41 -8.77
N ARG A 132 -17.74 20.22 -7.71
CA ARG A 132 -16.72 20.31 -6.66
C ARG A 132 -16.51 18.99 -5.94
N ARG A 133 -17.57 18.20 -5.78
CA ARG A 133 -17.54 16.92 -5.05
C ARG A 133 -16.84 15.81 -5.84
N GLN A 134 -17.21 15.62 -7.11
CA GLN A 134 -16.59 14.58 -7.94
C GLN A 134 -15.10 14.89 -8.16
N TYR A 135 -14.79 16.17 -8.39
CA TYR A 135 -13.43 16.65 -8.47
C TYR A 135 -12.64 16.39 -7.17
N ALA A 136 -13.17 16.79 -6.02
CA ALA A 136 -12.48 16.62 -4.74
C ALA A 136 -12.17 15.15 -4.43
N LEU A 137 -13.07 14.24 -4.83
CA LEU A 137 -12.82 12.80 -4.73
C LEU A 137 -11.64 12.38 -5.61
N ARG A 138 -11.63 12.76 -6.88
CA ARG A 138 -10.53 12.43 -7.82
C ARG A 138 -9.19 13.02 -7.40
N GLN A 139 -9.19 14.24 -6.90
CA GLN A 139 -7.99 14.88 -6.39
C GLN A 139 -7.50 14.18 -5.10
N ALA A 140 -8.40 13.80 -4.20
CA ALA A 140 -8.06 13.02 -3.01
C ALA A 140 -7.49 11.64 -3.36
N GLU A 141 -8.05 10.96 -4.36
CA GLU A 141 -7.48 9.72 -4.91
C GLU A 141 -6.04 9.93 -5.38
N LEU A 142 -5.78 10.99 -6.15
CA LEU A 142 -4.46 11.32 -6.66
C LEU A 142 -3.46 11.62 -5.53
N VAL A 143 -3.85 12.42 -4.54
CA VAL A 143 -3.00 12.72 -3.38
C VAL A 143 -2.68 11.47 -2.58
N ASN A 144 -3.66 10.59 -2.38
CA ASN A 144 -3.46 9.30 -1.71
C ASN A 144 -2.49 8.40 -2.49
N MET A 145 -2.65 8.30 -3.82
CA MET A 145 -1.73 7.54 -4.68
C MET A 145 -0.30 8.09 -4.57
N ALA A 146 -0.12 9.41 -4.63
CA ALA A 146 1.19 10.04 -4.50
C ALA A 146 1.82 9.82 -3.13
N ALA A 147 1.02 9.87 -2.05
CA ALA A 147 1.48 9.58 -0.70
C ALA A 147 1.94 8.12 -0.54
N VAL A 148 1.17 7.17 -1.08
CA VAL A 148 1.55 5.74 -1.09
C VAL A 148 2.83 5.53 -1.88
N ALA A 149 2.96 6.15 -3.06
CA ALA A 149 4.16 6.05 -3.88
C ALA A 149 5.40 6.60 -3.15
N GLU A 150 5.27 7.75 -2.46
CA GLU A 150 6.35 8.30 -1.63
C GLU A 150 6.74 7.33 -0.51
N LEU A 151 5.76 6.74 0.19
CA LEU A 151 6.02 5.76 1.25
C LEU A 151 6.73 4.51 0.73
N VAL A 152 6.38 4.03 -0.47
CA VAL A 152 7.05 2.89 -1.12
C VAL A 152 8.52 3.21 -1.36
N LEU A 153 8.85 4.36 -1.97
CA LEU A 153 10.24 4.73 -2.23
C LEU A 153 11.00 5.15 -0.96
N ALA A 154 10.35 5.78 0.01
CA ALA A 154 10.97 6.12 1.30
C ALA A 154 11.31 4.86 2.10
N GLY A 155 10.38 3.89 2.12
CA GLY A 155 10.61 2.57 2.69
C GLY A 155 11.72 1.81 1.97
N ALA A 156 11.75 1.89 0.63
CA ALA A 156 12.85 1.37 -0.16
C ALA A 156 14.17 2.02 0.25
N LYS A 157 14.26 3.36 0.29
CA LYS A 157 15.47 4.10 0.69
C LYS A 157 16.00 3.69 2.07
N LYS A 158 15.11 3.47 3.04
CA LYS A 158 15.46 3.13 4.43
C LYS A 158 16.00 1.70 4.61
N ARG A 159 15.66 0.76 3.72
CA ARG A 159 16.22 -0.61 3.78
C ARG A 159 17.72 -0.55 3.51
N LYS A 160 18.52 -1.38 4.18
CA LYS A 160 19.98 -1.44 3.96
C LYS A 160 20.42 -2.66 3.17
N THR A 161 19.49 -3.56 2.88
CA THR A 161 19.75 -4.86 2.25
C THR A 161 18.72 -5.13 1.17
N SER A 162 19.12 -5.93 0.18
CA SER A 162 18.27 -6.45 -0.88
C SER A 162 17.62 -7.76 -0.45
N ALA A 163 16.29 -7.82 -0.43
CA ALA A 163 15.53 -8.98 0.03
C ALA A 163 14.19 -9.11 -0.70
N GLY A 164 13.89 -10.32 -1.17
CA GLY A 164 12.64 -10.61 -1.89
C GLY A 164 12.42 -9.68 -3.08
N LEU A 165 11.23 -9.10 -3.20
CA LEU A 165 10.86 -8.14 -4.26
C LEU A 165 11.55 -6.78 -4.14
N HIS A 166 12.28 -6.52 -3.05
CA HIS A 166 13.12 -5.34 -2.93
C HIS A 166 14.56 -5.69 -3.31
N PHE A 167 14.87 -5.55 -4.61
CA PHE A 167 16.22 -5.72 -5.12
C PHE A 167 16.85 -4.36 -5.45
N ASN A 168 17.98 -4.07 -4.78
CA ASN A 168 18.78 -2.88 -5.02
C ASN A 168 20.24 -3.29 -5.28
N VAL A 169 20.78 -2.88 -6.44
CA VAL A 169 22.13 -3.28 -6.89
C VAL A 169 23.25 -2.70 -6.03
N ASP A 170 23.00 -1.58 -5.35
CA ASP A 170 24.00 -0.91 -4.50
C ASP A 170 24.04 -1.49 -3.08
N ARG A 171 23.19 -2.49 -2.77
CA ARG A 171 22.98 -3.00 -1.41
C ARG A 171 23.26 -4.48 -1.31
N PRO A 172 23.88 -4.94 -0.22
CA PRO A 172 24.15 -6.35 -0.02
C PRO A 172 22.85 -7.15 0.09
N PRO A 173 22.84 -8.42 -0.34
CA PRO A 173 21.71 -9.31 -0.09
C PRO A 173 21.48 -9.45 1.42
N ALA A 174 20.22 -9.53 1.84
CA ALA A 174 19.90 -9.78 3.24
C ALA A 174 20.43 -11.15 3.65
N THR A 175 21.16 -11.19 4.76
CA THR A 175 21.54 -12.46 5.38
C THR A 175 20.27 -13.13 5.88
N LEU A 176 20.03 -14.36 5.43
CA LEU A 176 19.00 -15.19 6.05
C LEU A 176 19.37 -15.38 7.53
N PRO A 177 18.40 -15.36 8.46
CA PRO A 177 18.68 -15.82 9.81
C PRO A 177 19.29 -17.23 9.72
N PRO A 178 20.25 -17.59 10.59
CA PRO A 178 20.76 -18.94 10.64
C PRO A 178 19.56 -19.89 10.76
N GLU A 179 19.57 -20.98 9.99
CA GLU A 179 18.52 -21.99 10.11
C GLU A 179 18.31 -22.30 11.60
N PRO A 180 17.05 -22.36 12.07
CA PRO A 180 16.80 -22.78 13.44
C PRO A 180 17.49 -24.13 13.58
N LYS A 181 18.57 -24.18 14.39
CA LYS A 181 19.26 -25.42 14.72
C LYS A 181 18.16 -26.40 15.08
N ALA A 182 18.05 -27.50 14.34
CA ALA A 182 17.10 -28.56 14.63
C ALA A 182 17.19 -28.80 16.13
N SER A 183 16.11 -28.47 16.86
CA SER A 183 16.04 -28.76 18.27
C SER A 183 16.15 -30.27 18.36
N ASN A 184 17.32 -30.77 18.71
CA ASN A 184 17.53 -32.17 19.07
C ASN A 184 16.76 -32.42 20.37
N SER A 185 15.44 -32.50 20.26
CA SER A 185 14.57 -33.13 21.24
C SER A 185 14.18 -34.49 20.69
N ALA A 186 15.19 -35.32 20.44
CA ALA A 186 15.04 -36.75 20.22
C ALA A 186 16.02 -37.47 21.15
N ASN A 187 15.85 -37.25 22.46
CA ASN A 187 16.26 -38.23 23.45
C ASN A 187 15.09 -39.23 23.59
N GLN A 188 14.86 -40.02 22.55
CA GLN A 188 14.12 -41.27 22.67
C GLN A 188 15.12 -42.37 22.39
N GLN A 189 15.37 -43.17 23.43
CA GLN A 189 16.18 -44.39 23.36
C GLN A 189 15.70 -45.27 22.19
N PRO A 190 16.60 -45.98 21.50
CA PRO A 190 16.18 -46.89 20.44
C PRO A 190 15.40 -48.06 21.05
N SER A 191 14.08 -48.04 20.87
CA SER A 191 13.22 -49.20 21.10
C SER A 191 13.55 -50.26 20.05
N GLN A 192 13.96 -51.44 20.50
CA GLN A 192 14.24 -52.59 19.66
C GLN A 192 13.03 -52.95 18.78
N LEU A 193 13.23 -52.96 17.46
CA LEU A 193 12.27 -53.51 16.50
C LEU A 193 12.25 -55.04 16.62
N PRO A 194 11.08 -55.70 16.79
CA PRO A 194 11.00 -57.15 16.70
C PRO A 194 11.28 -57.60 15.26
N GLN A 195 12.23 -58.51 15.09
CA GLN A 195 12.51 -59.16 13.81
C GLN A 195 11.30 -60.02 13.39
N HIS A 196 10.62 -59.63 12.31
CA HIS A 196 9.66 -60.51 11.64
C HIS A 196 10.43 -61.52 10.77
N GLN A 197 10.44 -62.78 11.23
CA GLN A 197 10.82 -63.94 10.41
C GLN A 197 9.79 -64.13 9.28
N LYS A 198 10.27 -64.25 8.04
CA LYS A 198 9.46 -64.65 6.88
C LYS A 198 9.25 -66.17 6.92
N ALA A 199 8.00 -66.62 6.92
CA ALA A 199 7.64 -68.00 6.60
C ALA A 199 7.31 -68.12 5.09
N PRO A 200 7.59 -69.26 4.43
CA PRO A 200 7.45 -69.38 2.98
C PRO A 200 6.01 -69.71 2.53
N VAL A 201 5.70 -69.27 1.31
CA VAL A 201 4.42 -69.46 0.61
C VAL A 201 4.34 -70.88 0.03
N PRO A 202 3.24 -71.63 0.22
CA PRO A 202 3.01 -72.86 -0.53
C PRO A 202 2.32 -72.54 -1.86
N LEU A 203 2.83 -73.14 -2.93
CA LEU A 203 2.20 -73.19 -4.24
C LEU A 203 1.11 -74.27 -4.24
N SER A 204 -0.08 -73.91 -4.72
CA SER A 204 -1.03 -74.77 -5.44
C SER A 204 -1.95 -73.89 -6.26
#